data_AF-A0A7C4HIZ2-F1
#
_entry.id   AF-A0A7C4HIZ2-F1
#
_cell.length_a   1.000
_cell.length_b   1.000
_cell.length_c   1.000
_cell.angle_alpha   90.00
_cell.angle_beta   90.00
_cell.angle_gamma   90.00
#
_symmetry.space_group_name_H-M   'P 1'
#
loop_
_entity.id
_entity.type
_entity.pdbx_description
1 polymer ?
#
loop_
_entity_poly.entity_id
_entity_poly.type
_entity_poly.pdbx_seq_one_letter_code
_entity_poly.pdbx_strand_id
1 'polypeptide(L)'
;MPKYRYNLDRPFSFSQPHPWKRTGPGLARDGKPKFNLHVFDESYFQRLRSRVEMAAERGIYVSIMLFEGHCAQFAVQGWEFHPFHPDNNVNTVDGGRLDYYTLKNKRVLTLQEDYVRRVIDTVNEFDNVLYEVCNEAGNYSTEWQYYFIRFVKSYEVEMPKQHPVGMTFQYGGERSGTNADLFSSPADWISPNPEYGYREDPPVNDGRKVVLNDTDHLWGEGGNPQWVWK
;
A
#
# COMPACT_ATOMS: atom_id res chain seq x y z
N MET A 1 2.65 3.25 -19.88
CA MET A 1 2.43 3.46 -18.44
C MET A 1 2.68 2.13 -17.76
N PRO A 2 3.10 2.09 -16.47
CA PRO A 2 3.00 0.86 -15.70
C PRO A 2 1.58 0.35 -15.83
N LYS A 3 1.47 -0.90 -16.24
CA LYS A 3 0.22 -1.51 -16.63
C LYS A 3 0.27 -2.97 -16.22
N TYR A 4 -0.88 -3.56 -16.02
CA TYR A 4 -0.98 -4.95 -15.63
C TYR A 4 -2.24 -5.56 -16.23
N ARG A 5 -2.27 -6.88 -16.29
CA ARG A 5 -3.46 -7.67 -16.60
C ARG A 5 -3.36 -9.00 -15.88
N TYR A 6 -4.50 -9.49 -15.41
CA TYR A 6 -4.56 -10.77 -14.71
C TYR A 6 -4.50 -11.96 -15.66
N ASN A 7 -4.97 -11.81 -16.91
CA ASN A 7 -4.90 -12.82 -17.96
C ASN A 7 -4.52 -12.18 -19.30
N LEU A 8 -3.93 -12.95 -20.22
CA LEU A 8 -3.44 -12.44 -21.51
C LEU A 8 -4.56 -12.00 -22.46
N ASP A 9 -5.78 -12.47 -22.26
CA ASP A 9 -6.99 -12.13 -23.01
C ASP A 9 -7.69 -10.86 -22.48
N ARG A 10 -7.31 -10.37 -21.28
CA ARG A 10 -7.87 -9.16 -20.68
C ARG A 10 -7.14 -7.90 -21.15
N PRO A 11 -7.85 -6.75 -21.25
CA PRO A 11 -7.22 -5.47 -21.52
C PRO A 11 -6.26 -5.09 -20.40
N PHE A 12 -5.30 -4.23 -20.72
CA PHE A 12 -4.41 -3.67 -19.71
C PHE A 12 -5.15 -2.68 -18.81
N SER A 13 -4.99 -2.86 -17.50
CA SER A 13 -5.28 -1.85 -16.49
C SER A 13 -4.03 -1.01 -16.21
N PHE A 14 -4.21 0.26 -15.86
CA PHE A 14 -3.13 1.16 -15.48
C PHE A 14 -3.67 2.25 -14.56
N SER A 15 -2.77 2.87 -13.77
CA SER A 15 -3.07 4.06 -12.98
C SER A 15 -2.15 5.21 -13.39
N GLN A 16 -2.66 6.43 -13.29
CA GLN A 16 -1.88 7.65 -13.49
C GLN A 16 -2.48 8.80 -12.69
N PRO A 17 -1.66 9.81 -12.29
CA PRO A 17 -0.20 9.84 -12.40
C PRO A 17 0.49 8.78 -11.53
N HIS A 18 1.79 8.57 -11.73
CA HIS A 18 2.63 7.72 -10.87
C HIS A 18 3.52 8.58 -9.97
N PRO A 19 4.02 8.07 -8.83
CA PRO A 19 4.82 8.88 -7.91
C PRO A 19 6.13 9.40 -8.51
N TRP A 20 6.76 8.65 -9.41
CA TRP A 20 8.06 9.00 -9.99
C TRP A 20 7.96 9.52 -11.43
N LYS A 21 8.79 10.51 -11.75
CA LYS A 21 8.91 11.05 -13.10
C LYS A 21 9.59 10.07 -14.04
N ARG A 22 9.27 10.22 -15.32
CA ARG A 22 9.92 9.55 -16.44
C ARG A 22 10.85 10.52 -17.15
N THR A 23 12.11 10.53 -16.76
CA THR A 23 13.10 11.48 -17.32
C THR A 23 13.93 10.86 -18.45
N GLY A 24 13.92 9.54 -18.61
CA GLY A 24 14.92 8.86 -19.44
C GLY A 24 16.35 9.08 -18.90
N PRO A 25 17.41 8.71 -19.65
CA PRO A 25 17.38 8.26 -21.05
C PRO A 25 16.84 6.83 -21.21
N GLY A 26 16.57 6.46 -22.47
CA GLY A 26 16.11 5.12 -22.85
C GLY A 26 14.62 4.87 -22.57
N LEU A 27 14.15 3.75 -23.09
CA LEU A 27 12.76 3.30 -22.95
C LEU A 27 12.65 2.22 -21.87
N ALA A 28 11.59 2.31 -21.07
CA ALA A 28 11.09 1.22 -20.25
C ALA A 28 10.35 0.19 -21.12
N ARG A 29 10.00 -0.95 -20.53
CA ARG A 29 9.30 -2.07 -21.21
C ARG A 29 7.94 -1.69 -21.79
N ASP A 30 7.34 -0.61 -21.30
CA ASP A 30 6.09 -0.05 -21.83
C ASP A 30 6.27 0.92 -23.01
N GLY A 31 7.49 1.08 -23.52
CA GLY A 31 7.83 1.96 -24.64
C GLY A 31 7.89 3.44 -24.29
N LYS A 32 7.71 3.83 -23.02
CA LYS A 32 7.84 5.22 -22.55
C LYS A 32 9.22 5.45 -21.93
N PRO A 33 9.65 6.71 -21.69
CA PRO A 33 10.93 6.96 -21.03
C PRO A 33 11.01 6.25 -19.68
N LYS A 34 12.21 5.77 -19.33
CA LYS A 34 12.47 5.14 -18.03
C LYS A 34 12.17 6.08 -16.87
N PHE A 35 11.75 5.50 -15.75
CA PHE A 35 11.57 6.21 -14.48
C PHE A 35 12.91 6.67 -13.90
N ASN A 36 12.88 7.83 -13.24
CA ASN A 36 13.90 8.23 -12.28
C ASN A 36 13.30 8.18 -10.88
N LEU A 37 13.68 7.15 -10.13
CA LEU A 37 13.14 6.87 -8.80
C LEU A 37 13.60 7.88 -7.73
N HIS A 38 14.54 8.77 -8.05
CA HIS A 38 14.94 9.88 -7.18
C HIS A 38 14.15 11.18 -7.44
N VAL A 39 13.28 11.20 -8.46
CA VAL A 39 12.57 12.42 -8.86
C VAL A 39 11.07 12.17 -8.86
N PHE A 40 10.38 12.84 -7.94
CA PHE A 40 8.93 12.76 -7.81
C PHE A 40 8.18 13.55 -8.90
N ASP A 41 7.02 13.01 -9.30
CA ASP A 41 6.05 13.67 -10.15
C ASP A 41 5.04 14.42 -9.28
N GLU A 42 5.18 15.75 -9.21
CA GLU A 42 4.33 16.61 -8.39
C GLU A 42 2.83 16.48 -8.70
N SER A 43 2.46 16.08 -9.92
CA SER A 43 1.05 15.89 -10.26
C SER A 43 0.39 14.75 -9.46
N TYR A 44 1.17 13.75 -9.05
CA TYR A 44 0.70 12.68 -8.16
C TYR A 44 0.34 13.21 -6.78
N PHE A 45 1.27 13.95 -6.17
CA PHE A 45 1.11 14.46 -4.82
C PHE A 45 0.05 15.58 -4.75
N GLN A 46 -0.03 16.45 -5.77
CA GLN A 46 -1.11 17.44 -5.87
C GLN A 46 -2.50 16.79 -5.99
N ARG A 47 -2.60 15.69 -6.75
CA ARG A 47 -3.86 14.93 -6.86
C ARG A 47 -4.20 14.22 -5.55
N LEU A 48 -3.21 13.67 -4.85
CA LEU A 48 -3.41 13.08 -3.52
C LEU A 48 -3.94 14.14 -2.54
N ARG A 49 -3.22 15.26 -2.40
CA ARG A 49 -3.57 16.36 -1.50
C ARG A 49 -4.98 16.87 -1.74
N SER A 50 -5.32 17.20 -2.99
CA SER A 50 -6.65 17.75 -3.32
C SER A 50 -7.78 16.78 -3.00
N ARG A 51 -7.57 15.46 -3.14
CA ARG A 51 -8.57 14.46 -2.77
C ARG A 51 -8.77 14.34 -1.26
N VAL A 52 -7.69 14.38 -0.50
CA VAL A 52 -7.74 14.35 0.97
C VAL A 52 -8.45 15.61 1.49
N GLU A 53 -8.12 16.78 0.95
CA GLU A 53 -8.76 18.06 1.29
C GLU A 53 -10.26 18.04 1.00
N MET A 54 -10.68 17.62 -0.21
CA MET A 54 -12.10 17.50 -0.55
C MET A 54 -12.85 16.52 0.35
N ALA A 55 -12.19 15.43 0.79
CA ALA A 55 -12.79 14.51 1.75
C ALA A 55 -12.93 15.15 3.14
N ALA A 56 -11.92 15.92 3.57
CA ALA A 56 -11.93 16.62 4.85
C ALA A 56 -13.08 17.62 4.95
N GLU A 57 -13.31 18.42 3.90
CA GLU A 57 -14.45 19.35 3.78
C GLU A 57 -15.81 18.68 3.94
N ARG A 58 -15.87 17.36 3.73
CA ARG A 58 -17.10 16.54 3.79
C ARG A 58 -17.15 15.64 5.03
N GLY A 59 -16.19 15.77 5.94
CA GLY A 59 -16.10 14.93 7.14
C GLY A 59 -15.79 13.46 6.84
N ILE A 60 -15.15 13.17 5.71
CA ILE A 60 -14.79 11.81 5.28
C ILE A 60 -13.32 11.56 5.60
N TYR A 61 -13.04 10.47 6.33
CA TYR A 61 -11.68 9.98 6.56
C TYR A 61 -11.18 9.16 5.38
N VAL A 62 -9.89 9.27 5.07
CA VAL A 62 -9.24 8.62 3.94
C VAL A 62 -8.15 7.68 4.46
N SER A 63 -8.29 6.38 4.16
CA SER A 63 -7.17 5.44 4.26
C SER A 63 -6.26 5.62 3.05
N ILE A 64 -5.01 6.01 3.28
CA ILE A 64 -3.95 6.09 2.27
C ILE A 64 -3.14 4.81 2.35
N MET A 65 -3.42 3.93 1.40
CA MET A 65 -2.66 2.71 1.16
C MET A 65 -1.34 3.03 0.47
N LEU A 66 -0.22 2.82 1.18
CA LEU A 66 1.11 3.23 0.73
C LEU A 66 1.62 2.33 -0.41
N PHE A 67 1.34 1.03 -0.33
CA PHE A 67 1.81 0.02 -1.27
C PHE A 67 0.68 -0.95 -1.69
N GLU A 68 0.86 -1.63 -2.81
CA GLU A 68 -0.03 -2.71 -3.26
C GLU A 68 0.80 -3.94 -3.62
N GLY A 69 0.49 -5.09 -3.05
CA GLY A 69 1.12 -6.38 -3.32
C GLY A 69 0.32 -7.26 -4.28
N HIS A 70 -1.00 -7.05 -4.38
CA HIS A 70 -1.89 -7.92 -5.16
C HIS A 70 -1.46 -8.05 -6.63
N CYS A 71 -1.16 -6.95 -7.33
CA CYS A 71 -0.75 -7.02 -8.73
C CYS A 71 0.59 -7.74 -8.88
N ALA A 72 1.54 -7.46 -7.98
CA ALA A 72 2.82 -8.15 -7.96
C ALA A 72 2.65 -9.66 -7.70
N GLN A 73 1.67 -10.10 -6.93
CA GLN A 73 1.43 -11.52 -6.68
C GLN A 73 0.69 -12.21 -7.83
N PHE A 74 -0.42 -11.64 -8.30
CA PHE A 74 -1.40 -12.38 -9.09
C PHE A 74 -1.52 -11.92 -10.53
N ALA A 75 -1.11 -10.70 -10.89
CA ALA A 75 -1.15 -10.27 -12.28
C ALA A 75 0.01 -10.91 -13.07
N VAL A 76 -0.29 -11.53 -14.22
CA VAL A 76 0.71 -12.17 -15.09
C VAL A 76 1.81 -11.17 -15.50
N GLN A 77 1.45 -9.91 -15.67
CA GLN A 77 2.39 -8.83 -16.03
C GLN A 77 2.50 -7.73 -14.95
N GLY A 78 2.22 -8.07 -13.68
CA GLY A 78 2.34 -7.11 -12.57
C GLY A 78 3.77 -6.61 -12.36
N TRP A 79 4.77 -7.45 -12.63
CA TRP A 79 6.18 -7.08 -12.47
C TRP A 79 6.81 -6.42 -13.72
N GLU A 80 6.42 -6.86 -14.91
CA GLU A 80 7.09 -6.49 -16.17
C GLU A 80 7.12 -4.97 -16.40
N PHE A 81 6.08 -4.27 -15.99
CA PHE A 81 5.95 -2.82 -16.17
C PHE A 81 6.13 -2.03 -14.87
N HIS A 82 6.52 -2.71 -13.78
CA HIS A 82 6.74 -2.09 -12.47
C HIS A 82 7.91 -1.09 -12.52
N PRO A 83 7.84 0.09 -11.86
CA PRO A 83 8.94 1.07 -11.88
C PRO A 83 10.27 0.51 -11.38
N PHE A 84 10.24 -0.40 -10.41
CA PHE A 84 11.43 -1.05 -9.83
C PHE A 84 11.92 -2.28 -10.59
N HIS A 85 11.33 -2.61 -11.74
CA HIS A 85 11.93 -3.58 -12.64
C HIS A 85 13.25 -2.98 -13.20
N PRO A 86 14.36 -3.74 -13.29
CA PRO A 86 15.68 -3.22 -13.68
C PRO A 86 15.69 -2.50 -15.04
N ASP A 87 14.86 -2.97 -15.98
CA ASP A 87 14.72 -2.32 -17.29
C ASP A 87 13.87 -1.05 -17.30
N ASN A 88 13.11 -0.75 -16.24
CA ASN A 88 12.13 0.34 -16.24
C ASN A 88 12.62 1.61 -15.55
N ASN A 89 13.76 1.58 -14.85
CA ASN A 89 14.34 2.74 -14.18
C ASN A 89 15.77 3.02 -14.64
N VAL A 90 16.19 4.28 -14.50
CA VAL A 90 17.58 4.73 -14.76
C VAL A 90 18.50 4.53 -13.55
N ASN A 91 17.92 4.22 -12.39
CA ASN A 91 18.61 4.11 -11.11
C ASN A 91 19.40 2.80 -10.95
N THR A 92 19.34 1.91 -11.95
CA THR A 92 19.98 0.58 -11.95
C THR A 92 19.65 -0.22 -10.68
N VAL A 93 18.39 -0.13 -10.26
CA VAL A 93 17.84 -0.90 -9.13
C VAL A 93 16.94 -2.01 -9.68
N ASP A 94 17.10 -3.21 -9.13
CA ASP A 94 16.15 -4.30 -9.25
C ASP A 94 15.44 -4.48 -7.91
N GLY A 95 14.13 -4.22 -7.89
CA GLY A 95 13.31 -4.44 -6.72
C GLY A 95 13.13 -5.92 -6.37
N GLY A 96 13.20 -6.80 -7.37
CA GLY A 96 12.67 -8.15 -7.29
C GLY A 96 11.14 -8.16 -7.12
N ARG A 97 10.46 -9.04 -7.86
CA ARG A 97 8.99 -9.06 -7.91
C ARG A 97 8.31 -9.05 -6.53
N LEU A 98 8.75 -9.94 -5.63
CA LEU A 98 8.23 -10.04 -4.27
C LEU A 98 9.22 -9.51 -3.22
N ASP A 99 10.52 -9.52 -3.53
CA ASP A 99 11.55 -8.97 -2.66
C ASP A 99 11.40 -7.45 -2.46
N TYR A 100 10.66 -6.76 -3.33
CA TYR A 100 10.24 -5.36 -3.17
C TYR A 100 9.49 -5.13 -1.84
N TYR A 101 8.75 -6.13 -1.34
CA TYR A 101 8.01 -6.05 -0.07
C TYR A 101 8.80 -6.68 1.09
N THR A 102 10.13 -6.61 1.05
CA THR A 102 11.02 -7.18 2.08
C THR A 102 12.13 -6.20 2.46
N LEU A 103 12.80 -6.45 3.58
CA LEU A 103 13.94 -5.64 4.04
C LEU A 103 15.27 -6.00 3.37
N LYS A 104 15.28 -6.94 2.41
CA LYS A 104 16.52 -7.51 1.83
C LYS A 104 17.32 -6.49 1.02
N ASN A 105 16.64 -5.63 0.26
CA ASN A 105 17.29 -4.68 -0.63
C ASN A 105 17.27 -3.26 -0.04
N LYS A 106 18.38 -2.86 0.58
CA LYS A 106 18.52 -1.53 1.21
C LYS A 106 18.34 -0.37 0.23
N ARG A 107 18.75 -0.51 -1.04
CA ARG A 107 18.58 0.55 -2.06
C ARG A 107 17.10 0.76 -2.39
N VAL A 108 16.33 -0.32 -2.45
CA VAL A 108 14.87 -0.27 -2.65
C VAL A 108 14.19 0.32 -1.43
N LEU A 109 14.58 -0.13 -0.23
CA LEU A 109 14.03 0.37 1.03
C LEU A 109 14.19 1.88 1.18
N THR A 110 15.37 2.43 0.87
CA THR A 110 15.60 3.89 0.90
C THR A 110 14.67 4.64 -0.07
N LEU A 111 14.46 4.11 -1.28
CA LEU A 111 13.55 4.73 -2.26
C LEU A 111 12.07 4.65 -1.81
N GLN A 112 11.68 3.57 -1.14
CA GLN A 112 10.35 3.43 -0.55
C GLN A 112 10.17 4.40 0.62
N GLU A 113 11.17 4.56 1.49
CA GLU A 113 11.16 5.56 2.56
C GLU A 113 11.01 6.98 2.01
N ASP A 114 11.78 7.35 0.98
CA ASP A 114 11.67 8.67 0.35
C ASP A 114 10.26 8.91 -0.19
N TYR A 115 9.65 7.89 -0.80
CA TYR A 115 8.26 7.96 -1.25
C TYR A 115 7.28 8.13 -0.09
N VAL A 116 7.44 7.36 1.00
CA VAL A 116 6.57 7.44 2.17
C VAL A 116 6.71 8.80 2.87
N ARG A 117 7.92 9.33 3.04
CA ARG A 117 8.14 10.71 3.55
C ARG A 117 7.39 11.72 2.69
N ARG A 118 7.51 11.62 1.36
CA ARG A 118 6.84 12.54 0.44
C ARG A 118 5.32 12.45 0.54
N VAL A 119 4.75 11.26 0.71
CA VAL A 119 3.31 11.08 0.97
C VAL A 119 2.91 11.76 2.27
N ILE A 120 3.65 11.52 3.37
CA ILE A 120 3.38 12.11 4.68
C ILE A 120 3.42 13.65 4.61
N ASP A 121 4.51 14.22 4.10
CA ASP A 121 4.68 15.67 3.95
C ASP A 121 3.55 16.32 3.13
N THR A 122 2.97 15.57 2.19
CA THR A 122 1.89 16.06 1.32
C THR A 122 0.56 16.19 2.06
N VAL A 123 0.31 15.38 3.09
CA VAL A 123 -1.01 15.24 3.71
C VAL A 123 -1.01 15.49 5.21
N ASN A 124 0.14 15.71 5.85
CA ASN A 124 0.23 15.83 7.29
C ASN A 124 -0.58 17.01 7.86
N GLU A 125 -0.93 18.00 7.06
CA GLU A 125 -1.81 19.10 7.49
C GLU A 125 -3.27 18.69 7.78
N PHE A 126 -3.72 17.51 7.33
CA PHE A 126 -5.12 17.10 7.40
C PHE A 126 -5.39 16.05 8.49
N ASP A 127 -6.36 16.32 9.37
CA ASP A 127 -6.77 15.38 10.44
C ASP A 127 -7.43 14.08 9.93
N ASN A 128 -7.97 14.08 8.71
CA ASN A 128 -8.83 13.02 8.19
C ASN A 128 -8.06 11.89 7.48
N VAL A 129 -6.82 11.61 7.90
CA VAL A 129 -5.95 10.60 7.27
C VAL A 129 -5.71 9.42 8.21
N LEU A 130 -5.75 8.22 7.63
CA LEU A 130 -5.18 7.00 8.20
C LEU A 130 -4.23 6.41 7.17
N TYR A 131 -3.12 5.81 7.60
CA TYR A 131 -2.24 5.08 6.71
C TYR A 131 -2.55 3.60 6.74
N GLU A 132 -2.47 2.95 5.59
CA GLU A 132 -2.45 1.49 5.45
C GLU A 132 -1.16 1.11 4.75
N VAL A 133 -0.39 0.18 5.31
CA VAL A 133 0.93 -0.10 4.73
C VAL A 133 0.82 -0.75 3.35
N CYS A 134 0.15 -1.89 3.22
CA CYS A 134 0.16 -2.61 1.94
C CYS A 134 -1.08 -3.47 1.75
N ASN A 135 -1.74 -3.32 0.60
CA ASN A 135 -2.78 -4.26 0.18
C ASN A 135 -2.16 -5.60 -0.20
N GLU A 136 -2.57 -6.68 0.48
CA GLU A 136 -2.42 -8.04 -0.02
C GLU A 136 -1.01 -8.35 -0.57
N ALA A 137 0.01 -8.06 0.24
CA ALA A 137 1.30 -8.74 0.13
C ALA A 137 1.26 -9.98 1.03
N GLY A 138 1.92 -11.07 0.63
CA GLY A 138 1.96 -12.30 1.44
C GLY A 138 2.80 -12.17 2.72
N ASN A 139 2.87 -13.24 3.50
CA ASN A 139 3.56 -13.36 4.79
C ASN A 139 5.06 -13.03 4.75
N TYR A 140 5.71 -13.11 3.58
CA TYR A 140 7.09 -12.66 3.39
C TYR A 140 7.27 -11.15 3.65
N SER A 141 6.17 -10.38 3.72
CA SER A 141 6.17 -8.94 3.96
C SER A 141 6.03 -8.54 5.42
N THR A 142 5.84 -9.45 6.38
CA THR A 142 5.46 -9.11 7.78
C THR A 142 6.45 -8.12 8.42
N GLU A 143 7.74 -8.47 8.43
CA GLU A 143 8.77 -7.59 9.02
C GLU A 143 8.93 -6.26 8.27
N TRP A 144 8.70 -6.27 6.96
CA TRP A 144 8.73 -5.07 6.13
C TRP A 144 7.53 -4.16 6.41
N GLN A 145 6.33 -4.71 6.62
CA GLN A 145 5.17 -3.93 7.03
C GLN A 145 5.35 -3.35 8.44
N TYR A 146 5.84 -4.16 9.37
CA TYR A 146 6.18 -3.70 10.73
C TYR A 146 7.22 -2.57 10.72
N TYR A 147 8.20 -2.66 9.83
CA TYR A 147 9.17 -1.61 9.60
C TYR A 147 8.49 -0.30 9.17
N PHE A 148 7.64 -0.34 8.14
CA PHE A 148 6.97 0.87 7.64
C PHE A 148 6.00 1.48 8.65
N ILE A 149 5.31 0.66 9.46
CA ILE A 149 4.48 1.18 10.56
C ILE A 149 5.32 2.01 11.52
N ARG A 150 6.46 1.46 11.98
CA ARG A 150 7.36 2.18 12.89
C ARG A 150 7.99 3.39 12.22
N PHE A 151 8.32 3.29 10.94
CA PHE A 151 8.90 4.38 10.16
C PHE A 151 7.95 5.58 10.08
N VAL A 152 6.69 5.37 9.67
CA VAL A 152 5.67 6.43 9.60
C VAL A 152 5.51 7.10 10.97
N LYS A 153 5.30 6.30 12.02
CA LYS A 153 5.18 6.81 13.39
C LYS A 153 6.38 7.64 13.81
N SER A 154 7.59 7.16 13.53
CA SER A 154 8.83 7.87 13.89
C SER A 154 9.00 9.17 13.09
N TYR A 155 8.56 9.20 11.84
CA TYR A 155 8.66 10.39 10.99
C TYR A 155 7.68 11.48 11.44
N GLU A 156 6.47 11.11 11.88
CA GLU A 156 5.46 12.07 12.33
C GLU A 156 5.61 12.55 13.78
N VAL A 157 6.52 11.97 14.59
CA VAL A 157 6.69 12.34 16.02
C VAL A 157 6.88 13.84 16.24
N GLU A 158 7.61 14.52 15.37
CA GLU A 158 7.89 15.97 15.47
C GLU A 158 6.99 16.82 14.55
N MET A 159 6.00 16.20 13.90
CA MET A 159 5.10 16.89 12.97
C MET A 159 3.84 17.40 13.68
N PRO A 160 3.07 18.34 13.08
CA PRO A 160 1.84 18.85 13.69
C PRO A 160 0.75 17.80 13.93
N LYS A 161 0.69 16.76 13.10
CA LYS A 161 -0.29 15.67 13.19
C LYS A 161 0.41 14.31 13.23
N GLN A 162 -0.17 13.38 13.98
CA GLN A 162 0.25 11.98 14.04
C GLN A 162 -0.96 11.13 13.65
N HIS A 163 -0.86 10.44 12.51
CA HIS A 163 -1.96 9.67 11.95
C HIS A 163 -1.90 8.20 12.38
N PRO A 164 -3.06 7.54 12.58
CA PRO A 164 -3.10 6.10 12.82
C PRO A 164 -2.51 5.33 11.64
N VAL A 165 -1.65 4.36 11.94
CA VAL A 165 -1.01 3.49 10.92
C VAL A 165 -1.51 2.07 11.04
N GLY A 166 -2.02 1.53 9.93
CA GLY A 166 -2.71 0.26 9.86
C GLY A 166 -1.98 -0.82 9.10
N MET A 167 -2.35 -2.06 9.43
CA MET A 167 -1.94 -3.26 8.72
C MET A 167 -3.18 -4.10 8.40
N THR A 168 -3.37 -4.39 7.12
CA THR A 168 -4.46 -5.22 6.64
C THR A 168 -3.97 -6.63 6.32
N PHE A 169 -4.91 -7.57 6.15
CA PHE A 169 -4.58 -8.98 6.03
C PHE A 169 -3.62 -9.24 4.87
N GLN A 170 -2.56 -9.99 5.17
CA GLN A 170 -1.56 -10.40 4.19
C GLN A 170 -2.10 -11.53 3.30
N TYR A 171 -2.96 -11.20 2.35
CA TYR A 171 -3.48 -12.18 1.40
C TYR A 171 -2.39 -12.61 0.41
N GLY A 172 -2.07 -13.90 0.35
CA GLY A 172 -0.97 -14.45 -0.46
C GLY A 172 -1.19 -15.87 -0.96
N GLY A 173 -2.44 -16.36 -0.95
CA GLY A 173 -2.75 -17.77 -1.18
C GLY A 173 -2.08 -18.67 -0.14
N GLU A 174 -1.25 -19.60 -0.57
CA GLU A 174 -0.44 -20.46 0.31
C GLU A 174 0.58 -19.69 1.18
N ARG A 175 0.87 -18.44 0.82
CA ARG A 175 1.76 -17.54 1.56
C ARG A 175 0.99 -16.46 2.29
N SER A 176 -0.24 -16.72 2.71
CA SER A 176 -0.99 -15.75 3.49
C SER A 176 -0.43 -15.61 4.90
N GLY A 177 -0.55 -14.42 5.48
CA GLY A 177 -0.28 -14.20 6.91
C GLY A 177 -1.41 -14.75 7.79
N THR A 178 -1.42 -14.35 9.05
CA THR A 178 -2.43 -14.75 10.04
C THR A 178 -3.00 -13.54 10.77
N ASN A 179 -4.16 -13.70 11.41
CA ASN A 179 -4.66 -12.67 12.31
C ASN A 179 -3.70 -12.44 13.50
N ALA A 180 -2.94 -13.46 13.92
CA ALA A 180 -1.94 -13.31 14.99
C ALA A 180 -0.82 -12.33 14.62
N ASP A 181 -0.39 -12.30 13.35
CA ASP A 181 0.56 -11.31 12.84
C ASP A 181 -0.01 -9.89 12.98
N LEU A 182 -1.27 -9.68 12.58
CA LEU A 182 -1.95 -8.38 12.70
C LEU A 182 -2.02 -7.90 14.16
N PHE A 183 -2.48 -8.75 15.08
CA PHE A 183 -2.60 -8.38 16.50
C PHE A 183 -1.24 -8.14 17.18
N SER A 184 -0.19 -8.82 16.71
CA SER A 184 1.18 -8.64 17.22
C SER A 184 1.90 -7.44 16.59
N SER A 185 1.36 -6.88 15.51
CA SER A 185 1.96 -5.78 14.78
C SER A 185 2.05 -4.48 15.61
N PRO A 186 2.95 -3.56 15.26
CA PRO A 186 2.98 -2.21 15.85
C PRO A 186 1.84 -1.30 15.35
N ALA A 187 0.89 -1.78 14.53
CA ALA A 187 -0.18 -0.97 13.95
C ALA A 187 -1.15 -0.42 15.02
N ASP A 188 -1.75 0.73 14.76
CA ASP A 188 -2.82 1.30 15.59
C ASP A 188 -4.17 0.65 15.27
N TRP A 189 -4.37 0.29 14.00
CA TRP A 189 -5.55 -0.40 13.53
C TRP A 189 -5.21 -1.57 12.62
N ILE A 190 -6.11 -2.56 12.53
CA ILE A 190 -5.94 -3.75 11.71
C ILE A 190 -7.21 -4.11 10.93
N SER A 191 -7.06 -4.80 9.80
CA SER A 191 -8.17 -5.47 9.09
C SER A 191 -7.90 -6.98 9.00
N PRO A 192 -8.64 -7.81 9.74
CA PRO A 192 -8.42 -9.25 9.82
C PRO A 192 -9.03 -10.05 8.66
N ASN A 193 -8.59 -11.30 8.53
CA ASN A 193 -9.24 -12.31 7.69
C ASN A 193 -10.44 -12.96 8.42
N PRO A 194 -11.16 -13.92 7.80
CA PRO A 194 -12.33 -14.59 8.38
C PRO A 194 -12.08 -15.43 9.64
N GLU A 195 -10.83 -15.71 10.02
CA GLU A 195 -10.53 -16.51 11.21
C GLU A 195 -11.16 -15.87 12.45
N TYR A 196 -11.54 -16.70 13.42
CA TYR A 196 -12.19 -16.25 14.66
C TYR A 196 -13.55 -15.56 14.46
N GLY A 197 -14.16 -15.65 13.28
CA GLY A 197 -15.55 -15.24 13.06
C GLY A 197 -15.74 -13.86 12.44
N TYR A 198 -14.67 -13.11 12.13
CA TYR A 198 -14.76 -11.72 11.61
C TYR A 198 -15.65 -11.56 10.38
N ARG A 199 -15.83 -12.62 9.59
CA ARG A 199 -16.72 -12.63 8.44
C ARG A 199 -18.21 -12.60 8.80
N GLU A 200 -18.66 -13.26 9.85
CA GLU A 200 -20.09 -13.50 10.09
C GLU A 200 -20.58 -12.99 11.46
N ASP A 201 -19.78 -13.23 12.49
CA ASP A 201 -20.02 -12.89 13.90
C ASP A 201 -18.68 -12.54 14.56
N PRO A 202 -18.18 -11.31 14.33
CA PRO A 202 -16.88 -10.90 14.86
C PRO A 202 -16.86 -10.98 16.39
N PRO A 203 -15.72 -11.36 17.01
CA PRO A 203 -15.60 -11.37 18.44
C PRO A 203 -15.74 -9.95 19.00
N VAL A 204 -16.23 -9.84 20.25
CA VAL A 204 -16.25 -8.56 20.97
C VAL A 204 -14.82 -8.00 21.01
N ASN A 205 -14.64 -6.77 20.54
CA ASN A 205 -13.34 -6.12 20.55
C ASN A 205 -12.90 -5.87 22.01
N ASP A 206 -11.76 -6.43 22.38
CA ASP A 206 -11.17 -6.32 23.73
C ASP A 206 -10.29 -5.07 23.92
N GLY A 207 -10.22 -4.20 22.92
CA GLY A 207 -9.50 -2.93 22.97
C GLY A 207 -7.99 -3.05 22.74
N ARG A 208 -7.46 -4.25 22.44
CA ARG A 208 -6.02 -4.41 22.13
C ARG A 208 -5.61 -3.70 20.84
N LYS A 209 -6.52 -3.61 19.88
CA LYS A 209 -6.37 -2.91 18.58
C LYS A 209 -7.69 -2.30 18.16
N VAL A 210 -7.63 -1.21 17.40
CA VAL A 210 -8.77 -0.78 16.59
C VAL A 210 -8.92 -1.78 15.44
N VAL A 211 -10.11 -2.35 15.26
CA VAL A 211 -10.39 -3.31 14.18
C VAL A 211 -11.28 -2.63 13.16
N LEU A 212 -10.78 -2.46 11.94
CA LEU A 212 -11.52 -1.98 10.79
C LEU A 212 -11.69 -3.14 9.84
N ASN A 213 -12.82 -3.85 9.94
CA ASN A 213 -13.09 -4.95 9.01
C ASN A 213 -13.42 -4.38 7.62
N ASP A 214 -12.73 -4.85 6.60
CA ASP A 214 -13.10 -4.61 5.20
C ASP A 214 -13.77 -5.85 4.60
N THR A 215 -14.49 -5.65 3.49
CA THR A 215 -15.14 -6.74 2.78
C THR A 215 -14.17 -7.54 1.90
N ASP A 216 -13.03 -6.94 1.54
CA ASP A 216 -12.05 -7.48 0.62
C ASP A 216 -11.38 -8.73 1.21
N HIS A 217 -10.94 -8.65 2.45
CA HIS A 217 -10.27 -9.75 3.13
C HIS A 217 -11.23 -10.77 3.73
N LEU A 218 -12.52 -10.44 3.83
CA LEU A 218 -13.55 -11.33 4.37
C LEU A 218 -14.28 -12.14 3.28
N TRP A 219 -14.53 -11.51 2.12
CA TRP A 219 -15.27 -12.09 1.01
C TRP A 219 -14.64 -11.87 -0.37
N GLY A 220 -13.67 -10.97 -0.52
CA GLY A 220 -13.24 -10.39 -1.79
C GLY A 220 -14.20 -9.29 -2.25
N GLU A 221 -15.44 -9.67 -2.54
CA GLU A 221 -16.53 -8.74 -2.82
C GLU A 221 -17.81 -9.27 -2.14
N GLY A 222 -18.32 -8.56 -1.13
CA GLY A 222 -19.44 -9.08 -0.34
C GLY A 222 -19.90 -8.18 0.81
N GLY A 223 -20.44 -8.81 1.85
CA GLY A 223 -21.07 -8.13 2.98
C GLY A 223 -22.56 -7.86 2.77
N ASN A 224 -23.24 -7.43 3.85
CA ASN A 224 -24.63 -6.98 3.81
C ASN A 224 -24.79 -5.77 4.76
N PRO A 225 -25.87 -4.97 4.64
CA PRO A 225 -26.04 -3.79 5.47
C PRO A 225 -26.08 -4.06 6.98
N GLN A 226 -26.49 -5.26 7.42
CA GLN A 226 -26.50 -5.62 8.84
C GLN A 226 -25.09 -5.89 9.37
N TRP A 227 -24.23 -6.49 8.56
CA TRP A 227 -22.85 -6.81 8.94
C TRP A 227 -22.04 -5.57 9.30
N VAL A 228 -22.29 -4.44 8.64
CA VAL A 228 -21.61 -3.15 8.95
C VAL A 228 -21.86 -2.68 10.40
N TRP A 229 -22.91 -3.19 11.04
CA TRP A 229 -23.30 -2.84 12.41
C TRP A 229 -23.00 -3.94 13.45
N LYS A 230 -22.40 -5.06 13.04
CA LYS A 230 -21.96 -6.13 13.93
C LYS A 230 -20.52 -5.89 14.37
#